data_AF-A0A498SWG4-F1
#
_entry.id   AF-A0A498SWG4-F1
#
_cell.length_a   1.000
_cell.length_b   1.000
_cell.length_c   1.000
_cell.angle_alpha   90.00
_cell.angle_beta   90.00
_cell.angle_gamma   90.00
#
_symmetry.space_group_name_H-M   'P 1'
#
loop_
_entity.id
_entity.type
_entity.pdbx_description
1 polymer ?
#
loop_
_entity_poly.entity_id
_entity_poly.type
_entity_poly.pdbx_seq_one_letter_code
_entity_poly.pdbx_strand_id
1 'polypeptide(L)'
;MQTTNSQADQCDCDNDYGSPFCDGIQNKDSECYVNGDKLKLSPKGIHCAKSCETCCKLPRFQCEDHGVRLNCDRIKTSGLCKTTNGILLSLFSTECPKTCGLCGQVCIDSNAMICNILKSNCENDESRRLCPKTCNVCRPLNICFDTTEYCSLLKDSCDDPRLKPLMQLSCNETCGFCHSESSTIKPSPSDCIDADPRCAAWAANGFCTNSFYKSLHKKCLKTCRLC
;
A
#
# COMPACT_ATOMS: atom_id res chain seq x y z
N MET A 1 -40.21 3.06 18.70
CA MET A 1 -39.60 2.84 17.37
C MET A 1 -38.29 3.59 17.35
N GLN A 2 -37.18 2.91 17.65
CA GLN A 2 -35.85 3.49 17.54
C GLN A 2 -35.50 3.54 16.06
N THR A 3 -35.33 4.74 15.52
CA THR A 3 -34.75 4.99 14.21
C THR A 3 -33.29 4.53 14.26
N THR A 4 -33.04 3.30 13.83
CA THR A 4 -31.68 2.81 13.57
C THR A 4 -31.08 3.67 12.47
N ASN A 5 -29.98 4.34 12.80
CA ASN A 5 -29.28 5.27 11.92
C ASN A 5 -28.65 4.46 10.77
N SER A 6 -29.36 4.34 9.63
CA SER A 6 -29.01 3.43 8.52
C SER A 6 -27.68 3.72 7.83
N GLN A 7 -26.95 4.75 8.25
CA GLN A 7 -25.63 5.09 7.73
C GLN A 7 -24.49 4.31 8.39
N ALA A 8 -24.64 3.88 9.66
CA ALA A 8 -23.57 3.18 10.39
C ALA A 8 -23.30 1.76 9.83
N ASP A 9 -24.31 1.12 9.24
CA ASP A 9 -24.21 -0.22 8.65
C ASP A 9 -23.53 -0.24 7.26
N GLN A 10 -23.14 0.93 6.75
CA GLN A 10 -22.69 1.09 5.36
C GLN A 10 -21.20 1.40 5.21
N CYS A 11 -20.46 1.54 6.32
CA CYS A 11 -19.02 1.70 6.30
C CYS A 11 -18.34 0.80 7.33
N ASP A 12 -17.20 0.23 6.94
CA ASP A 12 -16.36 -0.58 7.82
C ASP A 12 -15.24 0.30 8.39
N CYS A 13 -15.13 0.37 9.72
CA CYS A 13 -14.13 1.15 10.45
C CYS A 13 -13.05 0.28 11.11
N ASP A 14 -12.99 -1.02 10.81
CA ASP A 14 -12.18 -1.95 11.60
C ASP A 14 -10.67 -1.74 11.41
N ASN A 15 -10.24 -1.31 10.21
CA ASN A 15 -8.82 -1.01 9.92
C ASN A 15 -8.45 0.47 9.91
N ASP A 16 -9.18 1.33 10.63
CA ASP A 16 -8.67 2.66 10.89
C ASP A 16 -7.53 2.63 11.92
N TYR A 17 -6.74 3.71 11.98
CA TYR A 17 -5.70 3.82 13.00
C TYR A 17 -6.31 3.86 14.41
N GLY A 18 -5.77 3.03 15.31
CA GLY A 18 -6.18 2.98 16.72
C GLY A 18 -5.25 3.76 17.66
N SER A 19 -5.43 3.53 18.97
CA SER A 19 -4.49 3.96 20.02
C SER A 19 -3.07 3.41 19.77
N PRO A 20 -1.99 4.14 20.16
CA PRO A 20 -1.99 5.47 20.77
C PRO A 20 -2.13 6.63 19.77
N PHE A 21 -2.13 6.30 18.48
CA PHE A 21 -2.04 7.28 17.40
C PHE A 21 -3.26 8.20 17.30
N CYS A 22 -4.45 7.66 17.58
CA CYS A 22 -5.71 8.42 17.60
C CYS A 22 -6.26 8.65 19.01
N ASP A 23 -5.40 8.62 20.02
CA ASP A 23 -5.76 8.96 21.40
C ASP A 23 -5.86 10.48 21.60
N GLY A 24 -6.58 10.89 22.63
CA GLY A 24 -6.61 12.30 23.06
C GLY A 24 -7.49 13.24 22.23
N ILE A 25 -8.32 12.73 21.31
CA ILE A 25 -9.37 13.54 20.68
C ILE A 25 -10.45 13.82 21.73
N GLN A 26 -10.51 15.06 22.22
CA GLN A 26 -11.47 15.46 23.25
C GLN A 26 -12.69 16.16 22.65
N ASN A 27 -12.50 16.93 21.57
CA ASN A 27 -13.59 17.63 20.90
C ASN A 27 -13.60 17.29 19.41
N LYS A 28 -14.49 16.37 19.01
CA LYS A 28 -14.62 15.93 17.62
C LYS A 28 -15.00 17.07 16.69
N ASP A 29 -15.86 18.00 17.12
CA ASP A 29 -16.35 19.09 16.27
C ASP A 29 -15.25 20.09 15.90
N SER A 30 -14.32 20.39 16.82
CA SER A 30 -13.20 21.30 16.53
C SER A 30 -11.95 20.61 16.02
N GLU A 31 -11.72 19.34 16.39
CA GLU A 31 -10.50 18.63 16.02
C GLU A 31 -10.65 17.83 14.74
N CYS A 32 -11.81 17.23 14.47
CA CYS A 32 -12.05 16.38 13.31
C CYS A 32 -12.63 17.15 12.11
N TYR A 33 -13.06 18.40 12.30
CA TYR A 33 -13.67 19.23 11.26
C TYR A 33 -13.01 20.60 11.18
N VAL A 34 -12.99 21.20 9.99
CA VAL A 34 -12.42 22.54 9.78
C VAL A 34 -13.40 23.57 10.31
N ASN A 35 -13.01 24.31 11.37
CA ASN A 35 -13.80 25.39 11.97
C ASN A 35 -15.24 24.96 12.35
N GLY A 36 -15.45 23.70 12.73
CA GLY A 36 -16.78 23.16 13.07
C GLY A 36 -17.68 22.83 11.88
N ASP A 37 -17.22 23.00 10.64
CA ASP A 37 -17.97 22.64 9.43
C ASP A 37 -17.98 21.12 9.23
N LYS A 38 -19.11 20.47 9.57
CA LYS A 38 -19.28 19.00 9.48
C LYS A 38 -19.21 18.42 8.06
N LEU A 39 -19.10 19.27 7.04
CA LEU A 39 -18.88 18.89 5.65
C LEU A 39 -17.40 18.83 5.28
N LYS A 40 -16.52 19.44 6.09
CA LYS A 40 -15.07 19.52 5.81
C LYS A 40 -14.26 18.86 6.92
N LEU A 41 -13.69 17.70 6.61
CA LEU A 41 -12.83 16.98 7.54
C LEU A 41 -11.47 17.67 7.67
N SER A 42 -10.99 17.79 8.90
CA SER A 42 -9.60 18.16 9.18
C SER A 42 -8.67 16.98 8.85
N PRO A 43 -7.34 17.17 8.89
CA PRO A 43 -6.42 16.04 8.84
C PRO A 43 -6.73 14.99 9.92
N LYS A 44 -6.99 15.37 11.18
CA LYS A 44 -7.40 14.39 12.21
C LYS A 44 -8.70 13.68 11.82
N GLY A 45 -9.69 14.41 11.29
CA GLY A 45 -10.94 13.83 10.79
C GLY A 45 -10.77 12.84 9.64
N ILE A 46 -9.75 13.02 8.80
CA ILE A 46 -9.44 12.09 7.71
C ILE A 46 -8.66 10.87 8.23
N HIS A 47 -7.69 11.06 9.14
CA HIS A 47 -6.75 9.98 9.51
C HIS A 47 -7.14 9.21 10.77
N CYS A 48 -7.93 9.79 11.65
CA CYS A 48 -8.45 9.12 12.85
C CYS A 48 -9.94 8.90 12.71
N ALA A 49 -10.35 8.35 11.56
CA ALA A 49 -11.73 8.28 11.15
C ALA A 49 -12.64 7.51 12.12
N LYS A 50 -12.13 6.47 12.78
CA LYS A 50 -12.82 5.71 13.81
C LYS A 50 -12.98 6.52 15.08
N SER A 51 -11.89 7.12 15.59
CA SER A 51 -11.96 8.01 16.76
C SER A 51 -12.82 9.27 16.52
N CYS A 52 -12.79 9.79 15.29
CA CYS A 52 -13.57 10.95 14.84
C CYS A 52 -15.00 10.62 14.39
N GLU A 53 -15.38 9.34 14.26
CA GLU A 53 -16.66 8.88 13.72
C GLU A 53 -16.96 9.40 12.30
N THR A 54 -15.93 9.44 11.45
CA THR A 54 -15.98 10.00 10.09
C THR A 54 -15.75 8.95 9.00
N CYS A 55 -15.65 7.64 9.33
CA CYS A 55 -15.41 6.59 8.33
C CYS A 55 -16.42 6.63 7.18
N CYS A 56 -17.71 6.78 7.49
CA CYS A 56 -18.79 6.83 6.49
C CYS A 56 -18.76 8.11 5.62
N LYS A 57 -17.89 9.08 5.92
CA LYS A 57 -17.64 10.25 5.07
C LYS A 57 -16.43 10.04 4.14
N LEU A 58 -15.71 8.94 4.28
CA LEU A 58 -14.49 8.64 3.55
C LEU A 58 -14.71 7.43 2.62
N PRO A 59 -14.46 7.57 1.31
CA PRO A 59 -14.69 6.49 0.34
C PRO A 59 -13.96 5.19 0.67
N ARG A 60 -12.77 5.28 1.28
CA ARG A 60 -11.94 4.11 1.61
C ARG A 60 -12.59 3.12 2.60
N PHE A 61 -13.58 3.56 3.39
CA PHE A 61 -14.31 2.73 4.34
C PHE A 61 -15.68 2.27 3.82
N GLN A 62 -16.07 2.70 2.61
CA GLN A 62 -17.35 2.36 1.98
C GLN A 62 -17.12 1.35 0.86
N CYS A 63 -16.35 0.30 1.15
CA CYS A 63 -16.10 -0.76 0.19
C CYS A 63 -17.24 -1.80 0.22
N GLU A 64 -17.38 -2.58 -0.85
CA GLU A 64 -18.38 -3.64 -0.96
C GLU A 64 -17.70 -4.97 -1.28
N ASP A 65 -18.37 -6.08 -0.94
CA ASP A 65 -17.89 -7.40 -1.33
C ASP A 65 -18.11 -7.63 -2.82
N HIS A 66 -17.13 -8.23 -3.47
CA HIS A 66 -17.25 -8.66 -4.86
C HIS A 66 -17.82 -10.08 -4.94
N GLY A 67 -17.38 -10.98 -4.04
CA GLY A 67 -17.97 -12.31 -3.85
C GLY A 67 -18.02 -13.21 -5.10
N VAL A 68 -17.25 -12.91 -6.15
CA VAL A 68 -17.32 -13.63 -7.43
C VAL A 68 -16.67 -15.00 -7.29
N ARG A 69 -15.53 -15.06 -6.57
CA ARG A 69 -14.78 -16.30 -6.37
C ARG A 69 -15.02 -16.93 -5.01
N LEU A 70 -15.49 -16.14 -4.04
CA LEU A 70 -15.61 -16.54 -2.65
C LEU A 70 -17.01 -16.25 -2.11
N ASN A 71 -17.50 -17.14 -1.25
CA ASN A 71 -18.67 -16.86 -0.43
C ASN A 71 -18.21 -16.17 0.87
N CYS A 72 -18.40 -14.86 0.95
CA CYS A 72 -17.88 -14.04 2.03
C CYS A 72 -18.47 -14.41 3.40
N ASP A 73 -19.77 -14.75 3.47
CA ASP A 73 -20.40 -15.23 4.71
C ASP A 73 -19.72 -16.49 5.25
N ARG A 74 -19.37 -17.43 4.35
CA ARG A 74 -18.63 -18.65 4.74
C ARG A 74 -17.22 -18.33 5.22
N ILE A 75 -16.51 -17.41 4.58
CA ILE A 75 -15.17 -16.98 5.01
C ILE A 75 -15.21 -16.33 6.40
N LYS A 76 -16.22 -15.50 6.67
CA LYS A 76 -16.43 -14.88 7.98
C LYS A 76 -16.75 -15.91 9.05
N THR A 77 -17.72 -16.78 8.79
CA THR A 77 -18.17 -17.80 9.76
C THR A 77 -17.11 -18.87 10.03
N SER A 78 -16.22 -19.15 9.09
CA SER A 78 -15.07 -20.04 9.30
C SER A 78 -13.91 -19.37 10.04
N GLY A 79 -13.99 -18.08 10.35
CA GLY A 79 -12.93 -17.32 11.03
C GLY A 79 -11.73 -16.95 10.16
N LEU A 80 -11.79 -17.19 8.84
CA LEU A 80 -10.65 -16.99 7.94
C LEU A 80 -10.31 -15.51 7.71
N CYS A 81 -11.24 -14.58 7.99
CA CYS A 81 -10.95 -13.15 7.95
C CYS A 81 -9.81 -12.72 8.89
N LYS A 82 -9.46 -13.53 9.91
CA LYS A 82 -8.35 -13.26 10.85
C LYS A 82 -7.05 -13.96 10.47
N THR A 83 -6.94 -14.44 9.23
CA THR A 83 -5.75 -15.15 8.76
C THR A 83 -4.51 -14.27 8.81
N THR A 84 -3.38 -14.85 9.21
CA THR A 84 -2.05 -14.21 9.13
C THR A 84 -1.35 -14.51 7.81
N ASN A 85 -1.93 -15.39 6.98
CA ASN A 85 -1.43 -15.66 5.63
C ASN A 85 -1.82 -14.49 4.71
N GLY A 86 -0.84 -13.70 4.28
CA GLY A 86 -1.09 -12.50 3.49
C GLY A 86 -1.63 -12.72 2.08
N ILE A 87 -1.57 -13.93 1.50
CA ILE A 87 -2.16 -14.26 0.19
C ILE A 87 -3.65 -14.39 0.39
N LEU A 88 -4.05 -15.15 1.42
CA LEU A 88 -5.45 -15.27 1.80
C LEU A 88 -6.00 -13.91 2.24
N LEU A 89 -5.24 -13.16 3.04
CA LEU A 89 -5.62 -11.79 3.41
C LEU A 89 -5.80 -10.90 2.17
N SER A 90 -4.87 -10.93 1.22
CA SER A 90 -4.98 -10.17 -0.03
C SER A 90 -6.19 -10.57 -0.86
N LEU A 91 -6.49 -11.87 -0.92
CA LEU A 91 -7.66 -12.38 -1.62
C LEU A 91 -8.95 -11.91 -0.92
N PHE A 92 -9.00 -11.96 0.41
CA PHE A 92 -10.16 -11.50 1.19
C PHE A 92 -10.33 -9.99 1.14
N SER A 93 -9.24 -9.21 1.13
CA SER A 93 -9.28 -7.76 0.91
C SER A 93 -9.75 -7.37 -0.51
N THR A 94 -9.72 -8.29 -1.47
CA THR A 94 -10.20 -8.02 -2.84
C THR A 94 -11.62 -8.53 -3.04
N GLU A 95 -11.93 -9.73 -2.54
CA GLU A 95 -13.21 -10.40 -2.80
C GLU A 95 -14.25 -10.14 -1.72
N CYS A 96 -13.83 -10.05 -0.45
CA CYS A 96 -14.70 -9.94 0.72
C CYS A 96 -14.33 -8.79 1.68
N PRO A 97 -13.94 -7.60 1.17
CA PRO A 97 -13.39 -6.60 2.05
C PRO A 97 -14.39 -6.02 3.05
N LYS A 98 -15.68 -5.92 2.70
CA LYS A 98 -16.70 -5.44 3.65
C LYS A 98 -17.00 -6.51 4.71
N THR A 99 -17.23 -7.75 4.28
CA THR A 99 -17.58 -8.84 5.19
C THR A 99 -16.46 -9.15 6.18
N CYS A 100 -15.20 -9.08 5.75
CA CYS A 100 -14.05 -9.34 6.60
C CYS A 100 -13.59 -8.14 7.43
N GLY A 101 -14.23 -6.98 7.32
CA GLY A 101 -13.77 -5.77 8.00
C GLY A 101 -12.40 -5.35 7.47
N LEU A 102 -12.20 -5.39 6.15
CA LEU A 102 -10.99 -5.09 5.38
C LEU A 102 -11.12 -3.83 4.50
N CYS A 103 -12.23 -3.08 4.58
CA CYS A 103 -12.26 -1.71 4.10
C CYS A 103 -11.28 -0.87 4.94
N GLY A 104 -10.81 0.24 4.37
CA GLY A 104 -9.92 1.17 5.06
C GLY A 104 -8.63 1.44 4.31
N GLN A 105 -7.51 1.45 5.05
CA GLN A 105 -6.25 2.03 4.58
C GLN A 105 -5.84 1.53 3.20
N VAL A 106 -6.07 2.39 2.20
CA VAL A 106 -5.34 2.32 0.95
C VAL A 106 -3.90 2.58 1.36
N CYS A 107 -3.08 1.54 1.33
CA CYS A 107 -1.69 1.69 1.70
C CYS A 107 -1.00 2.49 0.59
N ILE A 108 -1.04 3.81 0.68
CA ILE A 108 -0.44 4.77 -0.23
C ILE A 108 0.20 5.88 0.60
N ASP A 109 1.37 6.33 0.15
CA ASP A 109 1.98 7.55 0.68
C ASP A 109 1.19 8.77 0.23
N SER A 110 1.10 9.77 1.11
CA SER A 110 0.38 11.02 0.85
C SER A 110 1.02 11.81 -0.30
N ASN A 111 2.35 11.84 -0.35
CA ASN A 111 3.11 12.46 -1.43
C ASN A 111 4.50 11.85 -1.51
N ALA A 112 4.88 11.32 -2.67
CA ALA A 112 6.16 10.61 -2.85
C ALA A 112 7.41 11.49 -2.54
N MET A 113 7.36 12.79 -2.82
CA MET A 113 8.49 13.69 -2.56
C MET A 113 8.67 13.96 -1.06
N ILE A 114 7.56 14.27 -0.37
CA ILE A 114 7.56 14.45 1.08
C ILE A 114 8.01 13.16 1.75
N CYS A 115 7.51 12.01 1.29
CA CYS A 115 7.84 10.73 1.88
C CYS A 115 9.28 10.29 1.66
N ASN A 116 9.90 10.63 0.52
CA ASN A 116 11.34 10.45 0.35
C ASN A 116 12.17 11.26 1.36
N ILE A 117 11.73 12.48 1.72
CA ILE A 117 12.39 13.30 2.74
C ILE A 117 12.19 12.70 4.13
N LEU A 118 10.96 12.23 4.42
CA LEU A 118 10.60 11.65 5.73
C LEU A 118 11.05 10.20 5.90
N LYS A 119 11.62 9.55 4.87
CA LYS A 119 12.04 8.15 4.88
C LYS A 119 13.01 7.82 6.02
N SER A 120 13.89 8.75 6.38
CA SER A 120 14.82 8.56 7.51
C SER A 120 14.22 8.86 8.88
N ASN A 121 12.96 9.30 8.95
CA ASN A 121 12.30 9.75 10.16
C ASN A 121 11.05 8.92 10.50
N CYS A 122 11.07 7.62 10.15
CA CYS A 122 9.92 6.73 10.36
C CYS A 122 9.70 6.30 11.81
N GLU A 123 10.53 6.76 12.74
CA GLU A 123 10.25 6.67 14.19
C GLU A 123 9.20 7.71 14.62
N ASN A 124 9.02 8.78 13.84
CA ASN A 124 8.04 9.83 14.11
C ASN A 124 6.63 9.47 13.60
N ASP A 125 5.62 9.68 14.46
CA ASP A 125 4.22 9.35 14.19
C ASP A 125 3.62 10.06 12.97
N GLU A 126 3.97 11.32 12.73
CA GLU A 126 3.50 12.07 11.55
C GLU A 126 4.13 11.53 10.27
N SER A 127 5.41 11.15 10.29
CA SER A 127 6.06 10.51 9.15
C SER A 127 5.43 9.15 8.83
N ARG A 128 5.15 8.35 9.86
CA ARG A 128 4.43 7.08 9.76
C ARG A 128 3.02 7.24 9.17
N ARG A 129 2.34 8.34 9.51
CA ARG A 129 1.00 8.70 9.04
C ARG A 129 0.97 9.18 7.60
N LEU A 130 1.85 10.11 7.25
CA LEU A 130 1.91 10.71 5.92
C LEU A 130 2.44 9.71 4.90
N CYS A 131 3.33 8.82 5.34
CA CYS A 131 4.12 7.97 4.48
C CYS A 131 4.08 6.51 4.89
N PRO A 132 2.88 5.90 5.04
CA PRO A 132 2.76 4.59 5.64
C PRO A 132 3.36 3.48 4.75
N LYS A 133 3.46 3.67 3.42
CA LYS A 133 4.24 2.77 2.55
C LYS A 133 5.72 2.98 2.76
N THR A 134 6.20 4.23 2.67
CA THR A 134 7.64 4.52 2.80
C THR A 134 8.20 4.13 4.18
N CYS A 135 7.41 4.29 5.23
CA CYS A 135 7.76 3.92 6.59
C CYS A 135 7.42 2.48 6.96
N ASN A 136 6.97 1.66 6.00
CA ASN A 136 6.58 0.27 6.20
C ASN A 136 5.56 0.07 7.35
N VAL A 137 4.73 1.09 7.60
CA VAL A 137 3.68 1.10 8.63
C VAL A 137 2.44 0.37 8.13
N CYS A 138 2.12 0.59 6.85
CA CYS A 138 1.23 -0.27 6.11
C CYS A 138 2.05 -1.03 5.08
N ARG A 139 1.71 -2.30 4.87
CA ARG A 139 2.22 -3.04 3.72
C ARG A 139 1.25 -2.81 2.56
N PRO A 140 1.73 -2.43 1.36
CA PRO A 140 0.90 -2.55 0.17
C PRO A 140 0.33 -3.96 0.13
N LEU A 141 -0.84 -4.16 -0.46
CA LEU A 141 -1.43 -5.49 -0.74
C LEU A 141 -0.60 -6.29 -1.78
N ASN A 142 0.72 -6.20 -1.72
CA ASN A 142 1.68 -7.01 -2.45
C ASN A 142 2.34 -7.94 -1.44
N ILE A 143 1.88 -9.20 -1.43
CA ILE A 143 2.54 -10.49 -1.13
C ILE A 143 3.92 -10.41 -0.47
N CYS A 144 4.01 -9.73 0.66
CA CYS A 144 5.26 -9.53 1.38
C CYS A 144 5.03 -10.09 2.78
N PHE A 145 5.03 -11.43 2.80
CA PHE A 145 4.92 -12.31 3.95
C PHE A 145 5.39 -13.71 3.52
N ASP A 146 5.84 -14.52 4.47
CA ASP A 146 6.17 -15.92 4.20
C ASP A 146 4.91 -16.78 4.27
N THR A 147 4.67 -17.60 3.25
CA THR A 147 3.51 -18.50 3.17
C THR A 147 3.72 -19.81 3.92
N THR A 148 4.92 -20.04 4.46
CA THR A 148 5.31 -21.26 5.18
C THR A 148 6.20 -20.94 6.36
N GLU A 149 6.06 -21.69 7.46
CA GLU A 149 6.90 -21.58 8.65
C GLU A 149 8.37 -22.02 8.42
N TYR A 150 8.64 -22.77 7.35
CA TYR A 150 9.97 -23.30 7.04
C TYR A 150 10.90 -22.28 6.38
N CYS A 151 10.43 -21.06 6.10
CA CYS A 151 11.25 -20.06 5.40
C CYS A 151 12.55 -19.73 6.16
N SER A 152 12.51 -19.67 7.49
CA SER A 152 13.71 -19.49 8.32
C SER A 152 14.79 -20.56 8.07
N LEU A 153 14.39 -21.80 7.78
CA LEU A 153 15.29 -22.91 7.47
C LEU A 153 15.76 -22.90 6.01
N LEU A 154 15.00 -22.28 5.12
CA LEU A 154 15.27 -22.18 3.68
C LEU A 154 15.96 -20.87 3.30
N LYS A 155 16.39 -20.07 4.29
CA LYS A 155 16.99 -18.75 4.07
C LYS A 155 18.22 -18.79 3.16
N ASP A 156 19.05 -19.82 3.27
CA ASP A 156 20.23 -19.98 2.41
C ASP A 156 19.87 -20.34 0.96
N SER A 157 18.61 -20.72 0.71
CA SER A 157 18.09 -21.06 -0.62
C SER A 157 17.50 -19.86 -1.36
N CYS A 158 17.44 -18.68 -0.74
CA CYS A 158 16.87 -17.47 -1.34
C CYS A 158 17.55 -17.09 -2.66
N ASP A 159 18.86 -17.35 -2.78
CA ASP A 159 19.63 -17.05 -4.00
C ASP A 159 19.84 -18.26 -4.92
N ASP A 160 19.38 -19.47 -4.56
CA ASP A 160 19.46 -20.64 -5.47
C ASP A 160 18.55 -20.39 -6.69
N PRO A 161 19.10 -20.29 -7.92
CA PRO A 161 18.32 -19.98 -9.12
C PRO A 161 17.15 -20.95 -9.38
N ARG A 162 17.26 -22.20 -8.93
CA ARG A 162 16.22 -23.23 -9.11
C ARG A 162 15.08 -23.06 -8.11
N LEU A 163 15.39 -22.59 -6.91
CA LEU A 163 14.41 -22.40 -5.83
C LEU A 163 13.88 -20.98 -5.78
N LYS A 164 14.55 -20.01 -6.41
CA LYS A 164 14.18 -18.60 -6.42
C LYS A 164 12.70 -18.32 -6.75
N PRO A 165 12.07 -18.96 -7.76
CA PRO A 165 10.63 -18.76 -8.01
C PRO A 165 9.75 -19.22 -6.84
N LEU A 166 10.12 -20.34 -6.20
CA LEU A 166 9.44 -20.86 -5.02
C LEU A 166 9.69 -19.98 -3.80
N MET A 167 10.91 -19.49 -3.62
CA MET A 167 11.26 -18.57 -2.53
C MET A 167 10.55 -17.22 -2.69
N GLN A 168 10.37 -16.72 -3.92
CA GLN A 168 9.60 -15.51 -4.21
C GLN A 168 8.11 -15.67 -3.91
N LEU A 169 7.57 -16.87 -4.15
CA LEU A 169 6.17 -17.19 -3.87
C LEU A 169 5.92 -17.41 -2.37
N SER A 170 6.83 -18.11 -1.69
CA SER A 170 6.58 -18.67 -0.36
C SER A 170 7.41 -18.08 0.76
N CYS A 171 8.54 -17.46 0.49
CA CYS A 171 9.47 -16.92 1.48
C CYS A 171 9.85 -15.47 1.18
N ASN A 172 8.88 -14.67 0.73
CA ASN A 172 9.09 -13.32 0.22
C ASN A 172 9.70 -12.37 1.27
N GLU A 173 9.32 -12.52 2.55
CA GLU A 173 9.92 -11.77 3.66
C GLU A 173 11.29 -12.29 4.02
N THR A 174 11.41 -13.60 4.30
CA THR A 174 12.67 -14.17 4.77
C THR A 174 13.80 -13.96 3.75
N CYS A 175 13.45 -13.98 2.46
CA CYS A 175 14.38 -13.71 1.37
C CYS A 175 14.50 -12.23 0.99
N GLY A 176 13.78 -11.32 1.64
CA GLY A 176 13.87 -9.89 1.41
C GLY A 176 13.40 -9.43 0.02
N PHE A 177 12.61 -10.25 -0.69
CA PHE A 177 12.09 -9.91 -2.02
C PHE A 177 11.05 -8.78 -1.98
N CYS A 178 10.47 -8.58 -0.82
CA CYS A 178 9.58 -7.52 -0.39
C CYS A 178 9.95 -6.09 -0.80
N HIS A 179 11.25 -5.81 -0.89
CA HIS A 179 11.77 -4.46 -1.14
C HIS A 179 12.61 -4.37 -2.39
N SER A 180 12.45 -5.31 -3.33
CA SER A 180 12.90 -5.08 -4.70
C SER A 180 12.00 -4.01 -5.32
N GLU A 181 12.29 -2.74 -5.01
CA GLU A 181 12.00 -1.65 -5.92
C GLU A 181 12.36 -2.15 -7.31
N SER A 182 11.37 -2.14 -8.21
CA SER A 182 11.53 -2.15 -9.67
C SER A 182 12.96 -2.50 -10.02
N SER A 183 13.29 -3.79 -10.19
CA SER A 183 14.61 -4.16 -10.67
C SER A 183 14.88 -3.25 -11.85
N THR A 184 15.78 -2.31 -11.62
CA THR A 184 16.49 -1.66 -12.68
C THR A 184 17.08 -2.85 -13.39
N ILE A 185 16.50 -3.16 -14.55
CA ILE A 185 17.16 -4.00 -15.53
C ILE A 185 18.45 -3.23 -15.75
N LYS A 186 19.49 -3.61 -15.03
CA LYS A 186 20.85 -3.25 -15.32
C LYS A 186 21.05 -3.99 -16.64
N PRO A 187 21.04 -3.31 -17.79
CA PRO A 187 21.17 -4.01 -19.05
C PRO A 187 22.51 -4.73 -18.97
N SER A 188 22.52 -6.01 -19.36
CA SER A 188 23.76 -6.64 -19.72
C SER A 188 24.49 -5.73 -20.71
N PRO A 189 25.84 -5.70 -20.70
CA PRO A 189 26.62 -4.89 -21.64
C PRO A 189 26.33 -5.18 -23.13
N SER A 190 25.55 -6.22 -23.44
CA SER A 190 25.12 -6.60 -24.78
C SER A 190 23.97 -5.77 -25.35
N ASP A 191 23.13 -5.14 -24.51
CA ASP A 191 21.87 -4.51 -24.95
C ASP A 191 21.85 -2.99 -24.79
N CYS A 192 23.03 -2.36 -24.74
CA CYS A 192 23.16 -0.91 -24.65
C CYS A 192 22.96 -0.23 -26.00
N ILE A 193 21.73 -0.27 -26.50
CA ILE A 193 21.32 0.35 -27.76
C ILE A 193 20.16 1.31 -27.54
N ASP A 194 20.04 2.29 -28.43
CA ASP A 194 18.84 3.12 -28.52
C ASP A 194 17.81 2.39 -29.39
N ALA A 195 16.61 2.21 -28.86
CA ALA A 195 15.48 1.55 -29.51
C ALA A 195 14.60 2.52 -30.31
N ASP A 196 14.84 3.83 -30.24
CA ASP A 196 14.08 4.86 -30.98
C ASP A 196 15.04 5.80 -31.73
N PRO A 197 14.82 6.07 -33.03
CA PRO A 197 15.70 6.95 -33.80
C PRO A 197 15.67 8.42 -33.32
N ARG A 198 14.70 8.81 -32.49
CA ARG A 198 14.56 10.18 -31.96
C ARG A 198 15.36 10.43 -30.69
N CYS A 199 16.11 9.45 -30.18
CA CYS A 199 16.84 9.58 -28.93
C CYS A 199 17.79 10.79 -28.91
N ALA A 200 18.50 11.05 -30.00
CA ALA A 200 19.39 12.21 -30.11
C ALA A 200 18.64 13.55 -29.95
N ALA A 201 17.47 13.69 -30.59
CA ALA A 201 16.64 14.88 -30.47
C ALA A 201 16.11 15.05 -29.04
N TRP A 202 15.66 13.97 -28.41
CA TRP A 202 15.15 14.02 -27.04
C TRP A 202 16.24 14.36 -26.01
N ALA A 203 17.45 13.83 -26.18
CA ALA A 203 18.58 14.19 -25.33
C ALA A 203 18.95 15.67 -25.48
N ALA A 204 18.98 16.19 -26.73
CA ALA A 204 19.23 17.60 -26.99
C ALA A 204 18.19 18.53 -26.35
N ASN A 205 16.96 18.04 -26.14
CA ASN A 205 15.89 18.79 -25.48
C ASN A 205 15.75 18.48 -23.97
N GLY A 206 16.73 17.81 -23.35
CA GLY A 206 16.77 17.62 -21.88
C GLY A 206 15.85 16.53 -21.32
N PHE A 207 15.33 15.63 -22.16
CA PHE A 207 14.41 14.58 -21.72
C PHE A 207 15.11 13.49 -20.89
N CYS A 208 16.41 13.26 -21.11
CA CYS A 208 17.20 12.29 -20.35
C CYS A 208 17.31 12.64 -18.86
N THR A 209 17.26 13.94 -18.51
CA THR A 209 17.37 14.41 -17.12
C THR A 209 16.01 14.66 -16.46
N ASN A 210 14.91 14.55 -17.20
CA ASN A 210 13.57 14.80 -16.69
C ASN A 210 12.87 13.49 -16.27
N SER A 211 12.55 13.39 -14.98
CA SER A 211 11.95 12.21 -14.35
C SER A 211 10.51 11.91 -14.78
N PHE A 212 9.86 12.82 -15.53
CA PHE A 212 8.55 12.59 -16.14
C PHE A 212 8.62 11.59 -17.31
N TYR A 213 9.77 11.49 -17.99
CA TYR A 213 9.92 10.68 -19.21
C TYR A 213 10.57 9.31 -18.94
N LYS A 214 10.14 8.59 -17.89
CA LYS A 214 10.69 7.25 -17.55
C LYS A 214 10.55 6.21 -18.67
N SER A 215 9.49 6.30 -19.48
CA SER A 215 9.31 5.40 -20.64
C SER A 215 10.34 5.66 -21.74
N LEU A 216 10.89 6.87 -21.83
CA LEU A 216 11.95 7.25 -22.76
C LEU A 216 13.31 6.74 -22.29
N HIS A 217 13.56 6.76 -20.98
CA HIS A 217 14.77 6.17 -20.38
C HIS A 217 14.95 4.69 -20.74
N LYS A 218 13.84 3.95 -20.87
CA LYS A 218 13.85 2.55 -21.35
C LYS A 218 14.10 2.38 -22.85
N LYS A 219 14.03 3.45 -23.64
CA LYS A 219 14.21 3.42 -25.10
C LYS A 219 15.54 4.03 -25.54
N CYS A 220 16.10 4.95 -24.77
CA CYS A 220 17.29 5.71 -25.13
C CYS A 220 18.45 5.45 -24.17
N LEU A 221 18.72 4.17 -23.88
CA LEU A 221 19.63 3.80 -22.81
C LEU A 221 21.05 4.32 -23.09
N LYS A 222 21.54 4.16 -24.32
CA LYS A 222 22.87 4.61 -24.74
C LYS A 222 22.94 6.12 -24.83
N THR A 223 21.98 6.75 -25.51
CA THR A 223 21.97 8.21 -25.67
C THR A 223 21.82 8.94 -24.34
N CYS A 224 21.03 8.41 -23.40
CA CYS A 224 20.86 8.99 -22.07
C CYS A 224 21.91 8.52 -21.04
N ARG A 225 22.92 7.74 -21.45
CA ARG A 225 24.00 7.22 -20.58
C ARG A 225 23.49 6.43 -19.37
N LEU A 226 22.41 5.68 -19.57
CA LEU A 226 21.79 4.80 -18.57
C LEU A 226 22.36 3.37 -18.63
N CYS A 227 23.10 3.12 -19.71
CA CYS A 227 24.22 2.22 -19.86
C CYS A 227 25.31 3.03 -20.61
#